data_AF-A0A2S8PP05-F1
#
_entry.id   AF-A0A2S8PP05-F1
#
_cell.length_a   1.000
_cell.length_b   1.000
_cell.length_c   1.000
_cell.angle_alpha   90.00
_cell.angle_beta   90.00
_cell.angle_gamma   90.00
#
_symmetry.space_group_name_H-M   'P 1'
#
loop_
_entity.id
_entity.type
_entity.pdbx_description
1 polymer ?
#
loop_
_entity_poly.entity_id
_entity_poly.type
_entity_poly.pdbx_seq_one_letter_code
_entity_poly.pdbx_strand_id
1 'polypeptide(L)'
;MSTAIGRIIRRGWLFLANLSLEKKLILVFVFLLSLPITYVSYLSARSTFNSVLQNATNNAGQMADNASDTIDRYVDDLKRYTALPLYNKDVQYYLGQEHTDWYKNESLGMFLSYLSHTKKDVVAVYLVDRYDNIFYDKNGNINDLSAENQLPGWKKLLSEAGGARPILEGR
;
A
#
# COMPACT_ATOMS: atom_id res chain seq x y z
N MET A 1 22.53 12.49 45.15
CA MET A 1 21.87 11.22 44.76
C MET A 1 22.38 10.00 45.54
N SER A 2 23.63 9.99 46.02
CA SER A 2 24.23 8.89 46.81
C SER A 2 23.65 8.69 48.23
N THR A 3 23.09 9.74 48.85
CA THR A 3 22.60 9.69 50.24
C THR A 3 21.24 9.01 50.41
N ALA A 4 20.41 8.96 49.36
CA ALA A 4 19.09 8.33 49.41
C ALA A 4 19.20 6.79 49.40
N ILE A 5 20.06 6.26 48.54
CA ILE A 5 20.31 4.81 48.39
C ILE A 5 20.91 4.24 49.68
N GLY A 6 21.89 4.92 50.28
CA GLY A 6 22.48 4.50 51.55
C GLY A 6 21.50 4.47 52.72
N ARG A 7 20.52 5.40 52.77
CA ARG A 7 19.46 5.37 53.79
C ARG A 7 18.48 4.22 53.61
N ILE A 8 18.13 3.89 52.38
CA ILE A 8 17.24 2.76 52.06
C ILE A 8 17.91 1.44 52.44
N ILE A 9 19.19 1.27 52.09
CA ILE A 9 19.97 0.09 52.46
C ILE A 9 20.09 -0.03 53.97
N ARG A 10 20.39 1.06 54.68
CA ARG A 10 20.50 1.05 56.16
C ARG A 10 19.17 0.71 56.84
N ARG A 11 18.04 1.25 56.35
CA ARG A 11 16.71 0.90 56.87
C ARG A 11 16.36 -0.56 56.60
N GLY A 12 16.67 -1.08 55.42
CA GLY A 12 16.52 -2.49 55.10
C GLY A 12 17.39 -3.39 55.99
N TRP A 13 18.63 -3.00 56.26
CA TRP A 13 19.54 -3.74 57.13
C TRP A 13 19.07 -3.80 58.58
N LEU A 14 18.56 -2.68 59.12
CA LEU A 14 17.99 -2.63 60.47
C LEU A 14 16.71 -3.46 60.57
N PHE A 15 15.88 -3.43 59.52
CA PHE A 15 14.68 -4.28 59.44
C PHE A 15 15.05 -5.78 59.41
N LEU A 16 16.07 -6.16 58.66
CA LEU A 16 16.59 -7.54 58.61
C LEU A 16 17.23 -7.99 59.92
N ALA A 17 17.92 -7.08 60.62
CA ALA A 17 18.57 -7.37 61.89
C ALA A 17 17.56 -7.66 63.01
N ASN A 18 16.38 -7.03 62.97
CA ASN A 18 15.35 -7.12 64.03
C ASN A 18 14.34 -8.27 63.84
N LEU A 19 14.56 -9.19 62.89
CA LEU A 19 13.69 -10.35 62.64
C LEU A 19 14.20 -11.62 63.36
N SER A 20 13.27 -12.52 63.71
CA SER A 20 13.61 -13.85 64.23
C SER A 20 14.44 -14.65 63.22
N LEU A 21 15.29 -15.56 63.72
CA LEU A 21 16.31 -16.26 62.91
C LEU A 21 15.71 -17.05 61.74
N GLU A 22 14.57 -17.71 61.96
CA GLU A 22 13.82 -18.44 60.93
C GLU A 22 13.34 -17.53 59.79
N LYS A 23 12.75 -16.37 60.12
CA LYS A 23 12.24 -15.39 59.14
C LYS A 23 13.38 -14.77 58.32
N LYS A 24 14.54 -14.57 58.94
CA LYS A 24 15.75 -14.04 58.28
C LYS A 24 16.26 -14.98 57.19
N LEU A 25 16.30 -16.29 57.46
CA LEU A 25 16.75 -17.30 56.49
C LEU A 25 15.81 -17.37 55.28
N ILE A 26 14.50 -17.41 55.51
CA ILE A 26 13.48 -17.43 54.45
C ILE A 26 13.60 -16.19 53.56
N LEU A 27 13.77 -15.01 54.17
CA LEU A 27 13.87 -13.77 53.42
C LEU A 27 15.13 -13.74 52.54
N VAL A 28 16.28 -14.15 53.06
CA VAL A 28 17.52 -14.24 52.28
C VAL A 28 17.37 -15.26 51.14
N PHE A 29 16.75 -16.40 51.39
CA PHE A 29 16.50 -17.43 50.38
C PHE A 29 15.62 -16.90 49.23
N VAL A 30 14.50 -16.27 49.56
CA VAL A 30 13.60 -15.65 48.56
C VAL A 30 14.31 -14.54 47.79
N PHE A 31 15.09 -13.71 48.48
CA PHE A 31 15.86 -12.65 47.84
C PHE A 31 16.89 -13.20 46.85
N LEU A 32 17.61 -14.25 47.26
CA LEU A 32 18.65 -14.90 46.45
C LEU A 32 18.09 -15.62 45.23
N LEU A 33 16.85 -16.13 45.29
CA LEU A 33 16.13 -16.66 44.13
C LEU A 33 15.55 -15.55 43.24
N SER A 34 15.04 -14.47 43.82
CA SER A 34 14.39 -13.39 43.07
C SER A 34 15.35 -12.58 42.19
N LEU A 35 16.59 -12.40 42.63
CA LEU A 35 17.63 -11.65 41.90
C LEU A 35 17.93 -12.22 40.50
N PRO A 36 18.33 -13.50 40.36
CA PRO A 36 18.63 -14.06 39.04
C PRO A 36 17.39 -14.11 38.14
N ILE A 37 16.20 -14.38 38.70
CA ILE A 37 14.94 -14.38 37.95
C ILE A 37 14.68 -12.99 37.37
N THR A 38 14.75 -11.95 38.19
CA THR A 38 14.51 -10.56 37.75
C THR A 38 15.53 -10.13 36.70
N TYR A 39 16.79 -10.53 36.87
CA TYR A 39 17.86 -10.22 35.93
C TYR A 39 17.62 -10.86 34.54
N VAL A 40 17.31 -12.16 34.51
CA VAL A 40 17.00 -12.87 33.26
C VAL A 40 15.72 -12.33 32.63
N SER A 41 14.68 -12.07 33.43
CA SER A 41 13.44 -11.47 32.95
C SER A 41 13.66 -10.09 32.33
N TYR A 42 14.51 -9.25 32.94
CA TYR A 42 14.84 -7.93 32.40
C TYR A 42 15.60 -8.03 31.07
N LEU A 43 16.63 -8.88 31.00
CA LEU A 43 17.38 -9.09 29.76
C LEU A 43 16.50 -9.65 28.64
N SER A 44 15.65 -10.63 28.98
CA SER A 44 14.69 -11.23 28.05
C SER A 44 13.69 -10.19 27.54
N ALA A 45 13.08 -9.41 28.42
CA ALA A 45 12.12 -8.37 28.03
C ALA A 45 12.77 -7.34 27.09
N ARG A 46 14.00 -6.89 27.38
CA ARG A 46 14.72 -5.94 26.53
C ARG A 46 15.07 -6.53 25.17
N SER A 47 15.56 -7.78 25.14
CA SER A 47 15.93 -8.46 23.90
C SER A 47 14.70 -8.70 23.03
N THR A 48 13.64 -9.28 23.59
CA THR A 48 12.40 -9.60 22.87
C THR A 48 11.74 -8.34 22.33
N PHE A 49 11.67 -7.25 23.12
CA PHE A 49 11.10 -6.00 22.64
C PHE A 49 11.84 -5.46 21.41
N ASN A 50 13.17 -5.43 21.45
CA ASN A 50 13.98 -4.96 20.34
C ASN A 50 13.83 -5.85 19.09
N SER A 51 13.86 -7.17 19.27
CA SER A 51 13.70 -8.12 18.16
C SER A 51 12.31 -8.06 17.53
N VAL A 52 11.25 -7.96 18.33
CA VAL A 52 9.88 -7.83 17.82
C VAL A 52 9.70 -6.52 17.07
N LEU A 53 10.19 -5.41 17.62
CA LEU A 53 10.11 -4.11 16.94
C LEU A 53 10.90 -4.09 15.63
N GLN A 54 12.12 -4.62 15.63
CA GLN A 54 12.95 -4.69 14.43
C GLN A 54 12.31 -5.57 13.36
N ASN A 55 11.82 -6.76 13.73
CA ASN A 55 11.15 -7.66 12.79
C ASN A 55 9.85 -7.05 12.25
N ALA A 56 9.05 -6.42 13.11
CA ALA A 56 7.84 -5.73 12.68
C ALA A 56 8.16 -4.60 11.69
N THR A 57 9.23 -3.84 11.96
CA THR A 57 9.68 -2.76 11.06
C THR A 57 10.17 -3.32 9.73
N ASN A 58 10.98 -4.38 9.74
CA ASN A 58 11.49 -5.02 8.53
C ASN A 58 10.35 -5.63 7.71
N ASN A 59 9.40 -6.30 8.35
CA ASN A 59 8.24 -6.87 7.67
C ASN A 59 7.36 -5.78 7.06
N ALA A 60 7.12 -4.69 7.79
CA ALA A 60 6.38 -3.54 7.25
C ALA A 60 7.10 -2.93 6.05
N GLY A 61 8.43 -2.81 6.10
CA GLY A 61 9.25 -2.39 4.96
C GLY A 61 9.09 -3.31 3.76
N GLN A 62 9.24 -4.62 3.94
CA GLN A 62 9.04 -5.60 2.87
C GLN A 62 7.62 -5.58 2.29
N MET A 63 6.60 -5.36 3.12
CA MET A 63 5.23 -5.23 2.64
C MET A 63 5.04 -3.96 1.79
N ALA A 64 5.66 -2.85 2.20
CA ALA A 64 5.64 -1.60 1.43
C ALA A 64 6.39 -1.76 0.09
N ASP A 65 7.56 -2.41 0.10
CA ASP A 65 8.33 -2.68 -1.13
C ASP A 65 7.53 -3.57 -2.09
N ASN A 66 6.94 -4.66 -1.59
CA ASN A 66 6.09 -5.53 -2.40
C ASN A 66 4.85 -4.81 -2.95
N ALA A 67 4.27 -3.88 -2.17
CA ALA A 67 3.15 -3.06 -2.63
C ALA A 67 3.60 -2.11 -3.75
N SER A 68 4.77 -1.46 -3.60
CA SER A 68 5.37 -0.60 -4.63
C SER A 68 5.63 -1.38 -5.93
N ASP A 69 6.29 -2.54 -5.84
CA ASP A 69 6.54 -3.42 -6.99
C ASP A 69 5.26 -3.89 -7.68
N THR A 70 4.17 -4.02 -6.92
CA THR A 70 2.87 -4.39 -7.47
C THR A 70 2.22 -3.21 -8.20
N ILE A 71 2.31 -2.00 -7.63
CA ILE A 71 1.82 -0.78 -8.28
C ILE A 71 2.59 -0.51 -9.58
N ASP A 72 3.91 -0.61 -9.56
CA ASP A 72 4.75 -0.38 -10.75
C ASP A 72 4.41 -1.35 -11.87
N ARG A 73 4.28 -2.65 -11.55
CA ARG A 73 3.83 -3.66 -12.54
C ARG A 73 2.44 -3.37 -13.07
N TYR A 74 1.52 -2.94 -12.21
CA TYR A 74 0.16 -2.59 -12.64
C TYR A 74 0.16 -1.37 -13.58
N VAL A 75 0.96 -0.36 -13.27
CA VAL A 75 1.17 0.81 -14.11
C VAL A 75 1.75 0.42 -15.48
N ASP A 76 2.75 -0.44 -15.52
CA ASP A 76 3.36 -0.88 -16.78
C ASP A 76 2.40 -1.73 -17.63
N ASP A 77 1.59 -2.58 -16.99
CA ASP A 77 0.49 -3.29 -17.65
C ASP A 77 -0.51 -2.29 -18.27
N LEU A 78 -0.93 -1.26 -17.53
CA LEU A 78 -1.83 -0.22 -18.04
C LEU A 78 -1.24 0.55 -19.23
N LYS A 79 0.06 0.91 -19.18
CA LYS A 79 0.76 1.53 -20.32
C LYS A 79 0.72 0.62 -21.55
N ARG A 80 0.92 -0.68 -21.37
CA ARG A 80 0.86 -1.65 -22.46
C ARG A 80 -0.56 -1.79 -23.03
N TYR A 81 -1.59 -1.83 -22.18
CA TYR A 81 -2.98 -1.96 -22.60
C TYR A 81 -3.47 -0.72 -23.35
N THR A 82 -3.15 0.47 -22.86
CA THR A 82 -3.51 1.74 -23.52
C THR A 82 -2.82 1.91 -24.88
N ALA A 83 -1.73 1.17 -25.14
CA ALA A 83 -1.07 1.15 -26.45
C ALA A 83 -1.65 0.09 -27.42
N LEU A 84 -2.47 -0.87 -26.98
CA LEU A 84 -3.05 -1.90 -27.88
C LEU A 84 -3.85 -1.34 -29.08
N PRO A 85 -4.64 -0.26 -28.95
CA PRO A 85 -5.31 0.36 -30.09
C PRO A 85 -4.35 0.73 -31.23
N LEU A 86 -3.11 1.13 -30.90
CA LEU A 86 -2.08 1.53 -31.86
C LEU A 86 -1.54 0.36 -32.70
N TYR A 87 -1.88 -0.88 -32.37
CA TYR A 87 -1.46 -2.06 -33.11
C TYR A 87 -2.63 -2.79 -33.80
N ASN A 88 -3.87 -2.37 -33.53
CA ASN A 88 -5.06 -2.93 -34.17
C ASN A 88 -5.45 -2.08 -35.40
N LYS A 89 -5.32 -2.67 -36.59
CA LYS A 89 -5.59 -1.99 -37.87
C LYS A 89 -7.05 -1.55 -38.01
N ASP A 90 -7.99 -2.34 -37.50
CA ASP A 90 -9.41 -2.04 -37.58
C ASP A 90 -9.73 -0.84 -36.68
N VAL A 91 -9.20 -0.83 -35.46
CA VAL A 91 -9.34 0.31 -34.55
C VAL A 91 -8.74 1.57 -35.16
N GLN A 92 -7.52 1.50 -35.72
CA GLN A 92 -6.91 2.66 -36.40
C GLN A 92 -7.74 3.17 -37.57
N TYR A 93 -8.27 2.25 -38.39
CA TYR A 93 -9.14 2.59 -39.52
C TYR A 93 -10.38 3.34 -39.05
N TYR A 94 -11.07 2.82 -38.03
CA TYR A 94 -12.27 3.44 -37.47
C TYR A 94 -11.99 4.79 -36.80
N LEU A 95 -10.87 4.94 -36.08
CA LEU A 95 -10.46 6.22 -35.47
C LEU A 95 -10.17 7.32 -36.50
N GLY A 96 -9.91 6.95 -37.76
CA GLY A 96 -9.70 7.89 -38.86
C GLY A 96 -10.98 8.40 -39.53
N GLN A 97 -12.13 7.74 -39.29
CA GLN A 97 -13.41 8.09 -39.90
C GLN A 97 -14.15 9.18 -39.14
N GLU A 98 -14.56 10.23 -39.86
CA GLU A 98 -15.31 11.35 -39.29
C GLU A 98 -16.71 10.94 -38.81
N HIS A 99 -17.38 10.12 -39.61
CA HIS A 99 -18.74 9.70 -39.33
C HIS A 99 -18.75 8.47 -38.44
N THR A 100 -19.71 8.42 -37.53
CA THR A 100 -19.96 7.25 -36.68
C THR A 100 -21.16 6.49 -37.22
N ASP A 101 -20.88 5.33 -37.81
CA ASP A 101 -21.90 4.39 -38.26
C ASP A 101 -22.04 3.22 -37.27
N TRP A 102 -23.03 2.36 -37.53
CA TRP A 102 -23.27 1.16 -36.73
C TRP A 102 -22.04 0.26 -36.64
N TYR A 103 -21.33 0.07 -37.76
CA TYR A 103 -20.18 -0.83 -37.82
C TYR A 103 -19.00 -0.33 -36.99
N LYS A 104 -18.73 0.97 -37.01
CA LYS A 104 -17.73 1.65 -36.16
C LYS A 104 -18.07 1.48 -34.68
N ASN A 105 -19.32 1.75 -34.31
CA ASN A 105 -19.79 1.61 -32.92
C ASN A 105 -19.64 0.17 -32.41
N GLU A 106 -20.11 -0.81 -33.17
CA GLU A 106 -20.02 -2.22 -32.77
C GLU A 106 -18.57 -2.71 -32.70
N SER A 107 -17.75 -2.36 -33.68
CA SER A 107 -16.35 -2.80 -33.73
C SER A 107 -15.52 -2.20 -32.58
N LEU A 108 -15.66 -0.90 -32.34
CA LEU A 108 -14.97 -0.22 -31.24
C LEU A 108 -15.54 -0.68 -29.88
N GLY A 109 -16.86 -0.82 -29.76
CA GLY A 109 -17.52 -1.32 -28.56
C GLY A 109 -17.03 -2.72 -28.18
N MET A 110 -16.95 -3.65 -29.13
CA MET A 110 -16.43 -5.00 -28.89
C MET A 110 -14.96 -4.98 -28.45
N PHE A 111 -14.14 -4.16 -29.10
CA PHE A 111 -12.74 -3.99 -28.72
C PHE A 111 -12.59 -3.43 -27.31
N LEU A 112 -13.37 -2.40 -26.95
CA LEU A 112 -13.35 -1.81 -25.61
C LEU A 112 -13.89 -2.77 -24.55
N SER A 113 -14.91 -3.56 -24.88
CA SER A 113 -15.43 -4.62 -24.03
C SER A 113 -14.39 -5.70 -23.76
N TYR A 114 -13.59 -6.07 -24.77
CA TYR A 114 -12.45 -6.95 -24.54
C TYR A 114 -11.44 -6.33 -23.56
N LEU A 115 -11.09 -5.05 -23.73
CA LEU A 115 -10.13 -4.38 -22.86
C LEU A 115 -10.63 -4.26 -21.40
N SER A 116 -11.87 -3.84 -21.21
CA SER A 116 -12.46 -3.66 -19.88
C SER A 116 -12.57 -4.99 -19.11
N HIS A 117 -12.82 -6.09 -19.81
CA HIS A 117 -12.93 -7.43 -19.20
C HIS A 117 -11.61 -8.20 -19.14
N THR A 118 -10.53 -7.71 -19.75
CA THR A 118 -9.21 -8.36 -19.69
C THR A 118 -8.60 -8.30 -18.29
N LYS A 119 -8.90 -7.23 -17.52
CA LYS A 119 -8.44 -7.07 -16.13
C LYS A 119 -9.63 -6.68 -15.26
N LYS A 120 -9.92 -7.51 -14.26
CA LYS A 120 -11.03 -7.34 -13.30
C LYS A 120 -11.06 -5.98 -12.57
N ASP A 121 -9.92 -5.32 -12.45
CA ASP A 121 -9.76 -4.08 -11.71
C ASP A 121 -9.98 -2.83 -12.59
N VAL A 122 -10.17 -3.02 -13.91
CA VAL A 122 -10.52 -1.93 -14.85
C VAL A 122 -12.00 -1.66 -14.74
N VAL A 123 -12.35 -0.45 -14.31
CA VAL A 123 -13.75 -0.07 -14.05
C VAL A 123 -14.42 0.48 -15.32
N ALA A 124 -13.67 1.22 -16.13
CA ALA A 124 -14.10 1.73 -17.43
C ALA A 124 -12.90 1.96 -18.36
N VAL A 125 -13.13 1.84 -19.66
CA VAL A 125 -12.17 2.18 -20.71
C VAL A 125 -12.82 3.19 -21.65
N TYR A 126 -12.08 4.24 -21.98
CA TYR A 126 -12.51 5.28 -22.91
C TYR A 126 -11.56 5.33 -24.10
N LEU A 127 -12.11 5.61 -25.27
CA LEU A 127 -11.37 5.84 -26.50
C LEU A 127 -11.98 7.05 -27.20
N VAL A 128 -11.13 8.01 -27.54
CA VAL A 128 -11.56 9.24 -28.22
C VAL A 128 -10.91 9.26 -29.59
N ASP A 129 -11.72 9.46 -30.63
CA ASP A 129 -11.21 9.59 -31.98
C ASP A 129 -10.70 11.01 -32.29
N ARG A 130 -10.14 11.20 -33.48
CA ARG A 130 -9.58 12.50 -33.90
C ARG A 130 -10.62 13.61 -34.10
N TYR A 131 -11.90 13.26 -34.05
CA TYR A 131 -13.05 14.16 -34.24
C TYR A 131 -13.84 14.35 -32.94
N ASP A 132 -13.24 13.99 -31.80
CA ASP A 132 -13.81 14.10 -30.47
C ASP A 132 -15.00 13.19 -30.19
N ASN A 133 -15.25 12.17 -31.02
CA ASN A 133 -16.24 11.17 -30.68
C ASN A 133 -15.69 10.26 -29.58
N ILE A 134 -16.47 10.07 -28.52
CA ILE A 134 -16.10 9.27 -27.36
C ILE A 134 -16.78 7.90 -27.45
N PHE A 135 -15.98 6.85 -27.36
CA PHE A 135 -16.40 5.45 -27.25
C PHE A 135 -15.98 4.94 -25.88
N TYR A 136 -16.80 4.11 -25.26
CA TYR A 136 -16.48 3.58 -23.93
C TYR A 136 -17.07 2.20 -23.71
N ASP A 137 -16.46 1.46 -22.79
CA ASP A 137 -17.06 0.30 -22.12
C ASP A 137 -16.84 0.45 -20.61
N LYS A 138 -17.83 0.03 -19.82
CA LYS A 138 -17.83 0.16 -18.37
C LYS A 138 -18.34 -1.10 -17.69
N ASN A 139 -17.87 -1.32 -16.48
CA ASN A 139 -18.50 -2.26 -15.57
C ASN A 139 -19.92 -1.76 -15.23
N GLY A 140 -20.88 -2.68 -15.11
CA GLY A 140 -22.29 -2.38 -14.87
C GLY A 140 -22.59 -1.62 -13.57
N ASN A 141 -21.63 -1.56 -12.64
CA ASN A 141 -21.76 -0.82 -11.38
C ASN A 141 -21.52 0.70 -11.49
N ILE A 142 -21.09 1.22 -12.65
CA ILE A 142 -20.92 2.67 -12.85
C ILE A 142 -22.18 3.27 -13.48
N ASN A 143 -22.82 4.21 -12.78
CA ASN A 143 -24.00 4.92 -13.28
C ASN A 143 -23.68 6.20 -14.05
N ASP A 144 -22.64 6.94 -13.64
CA ASP A 144 -22.23 8.19 -14.27
C ASP A 144 -20.88 8.01 -14.99
N LEU A 145 -20.91 8.15 -16.30
CA LEU A 145 -19.72 8.25 -17.13
C LEU A 145 -19.55 9.71 -17.51
N SER A 146 -18.79 10.45 -16.71
CA SER A 146 -18.57 11.88 -16.96
C SER A 146 -17.57 12.13 -18.11
N ALA A 147 -17.48 11.25 -19.11
CA ALA A 147 -16.46 11.26 -20.15
C ALA A 147 -16.45 12.58 -20.94
N GLU A 148 -17.63 13.11 -21.27
CA GLU A 148 -17.78 14.41 -21.94
C GLU A 148 -17.23 15.57 -21.09
N ASN A 149 -17.47 15.53 -19.78
CA ASN A 149 -16.95 16.53 -18.83
C ASN A 149 -15.43 16.40 -18.64
N GLN A 150 -14.86 15.20 -18.82
CA GLN A 150 -13.43 14.92 -18.64
C GLN A 150 -12.60 15.23 -19.89
N LEU A 151 -13.19 15.15 -21.09
CA LEU A 151 -12.49 15.33 -22.37
C LEU A 151 -11.64 16.62 -22.44
N PRO A 152 -12.13 17.81 -22.02
CA PRO A 152 -11.30 19.02 -22.01
C PRO A 152 -10.04 18.87 -21.14
N GLY A 153 -10.17 18.21 -19.99
CA GLY A 153 -9.07 17.90 -19.09
C GLY A 153 -8.05 16.97 -19.74
N TRP A 154 -8.51 15.87 -20.34
CA TRP A 154 -7.63 14.92 -21.04
C TRP A 154 -6.86 15.55 -22.19
N LYS A 155 -7.52 16.42 -22.98
CA LYS A 155 -6.86 17.16 -24.06
C LYS A 155 -5.79 18.11 -23.56
N LYS A 156 -6.05 18.80 -22.43
CA LYS A 156 -5.08 19.67 -21.79
C LYS A 156 -3.85 18.87 -21.32
N LEU A 157 -4.07 17.73 -20.67
CA LEU A 157 -2.97 16.86 -20.24
C LEU A 157 -2.15 16.36 -21.43
N LEU A 158 -2.82 15.98 -22.53
CA LEU A 158 -2.17 15.51 -23.75
C LEU A 158 -1.31 16.60 -24.40
N SER A 159 -1.79 17.85 -24.42
CA SER A 159 -1.03 18.97 -24.99
C SER A 159 0.19 19.33 -24.12
N GLU A 160 0.06 19.29 -22.79
CA GLU A 160 1.16 19.51 -21.85
C GLU A 160 2.23 18.40 -21.93
N ALA A 161 1.81 17.15 -22.15
CA ALA A 161 2.71 16.00 -22.24
C ALA A 161 3.37 15.80 -23.62
N GLY A 162 3.06 16.65 -24.62
CA GLY A 162 3.61 16.53 -25.97
C GLY A 162 3.02 15.36 -26.79
N GLY A 163 1.82 14.89 -26.45
CA GLY A 163 0.96 14.09 -27.34
C GLY A 163 1.20 12.59 -27.44
N ALA A 164 2.31 12.04 -26.93
CA ALA A 164 2.70 10.66 -27.24
C ALA A 164 3.03 9.76 -26.03
N ARG A 165 2.85 10.25 -24.80
CA ARG A 165 3.21 9.52 -23.58
C ARG A 165 1.97 9.14 -22.78
N PRO A 166 1.89 7.90 -22.25
CA PRO A 166 0.89 7.56 -21.26
C PRO A 166 0.97 8.53 -20.08
N ILE A 167 -0.18 9.08 -19.69
CA ILE A 167 -0.32 10.01 -18.56
C ILE A 167 -1.03 9.27 -17.44
N LEU A 168 -0.45 9.29 -16.26
CA LEU A 168 -1.04 8.72 -15.05
C LEU A 168 -1.52 9.88 -14.18
N GLU A 169 -2.82 9.94 -13.93
CA GLU A 169 -3.36 10.78 -12.86
C GLU A 169 -3.67 9.91 -11.66
N GLY A 170 -3.06 10.25 -10.51
CA GLY A 170 -3.55 9.81 -9.21
C GLY A 170 -4.54 10.85 -8.69
N ARG A 171 -5.71 10.41 -8.24
CA ARG A 171 -6.56 11.20 -7.35
C ARG A 171 -6.21 10.90 -5.90
#